data_AF-A0A970AED2-F1
#
_entry.id   AF-A0A970AED2-F1
#
_cell.length_a   1.000
_cell.length_b   1.000
_cell.length_c   1.000
_cell.angle_alpha   90.00
_cell.angle_beta   90.00
_cell.angle_gamma   90.00
#
_symmetry.space_group_name_H-M   'P 1'
#
loop_
_entity.id
_entity.type
_entity.pdbx_description
1 polymer ?
#
loop_
_entity_poly.entity_id
_entity_poly.type
_entity_poly.pdbx_seq_one_letter_code
_entity_poly.pdbx_strand_id
1 'polypeptide(L)'
;MAEAPYFEIMWFISPREPAPPTHTHDFDEFLGFIGTDPDNPSDLGATVRFLLEEEWIVLTKSALIYVPAGMKHSPFVIEDLRRPIIHFSGGPNVEYTSTSS
;
A
#
# COMPACT_ATOMS: atom_id res chain seq x y z
N MET A 1 22.24 15.21 -7.60
CA MET A 1 22.59 14.56 -6.31
C MET A 1 21.49 13.56 -6.05
N ALA A 2 21.79 12.28 -5.86
CA ALA A 2 20.75 11.31 -5.51
C ALA A 2 20.26 11.61 -4.09
N GLU A 3 18.96 11.86 -3.91
CA GLU A 3 18.38 11.99 -2.58
C GLU A 3 18.20 10.62 -1.92
N ALA A 4 18.06 10.60 -0.59
CA ALA A 4 17.80 9.37 0.16
C ALA A 4 16.37 8.88 -0.11
N PRO A 5 16.13 7.56 -0.27
CA PRO A 5 14.80 7.00 -0.47
C PRO A 5 13.88 7.29 0.72
N TYR A 6 12.56 7.30 0.50
CA TYR A 6 11.60 7.29 1.60
C TYR A 6 11.17 5.87 1.93
N PHE A 7 10.80 5.67 3.19
CA PHE A 7 10.18 4.44 3.64
C PHE A 7 9.29 4.76 4.84
N GLU A 8 8.04 4.30 4.80
CA GLU A 8 7.11 4.42 5.92
C GLU A 8 6.61 3.05 6.37
N ILE A 9 6.28 2.98 7.65
CA ILE A 9 5.65 1.82 8.28
C ILE A 9 4.51 2.34 9.15
N MET A 10 3.32 1.77 8.96
CA MET A 10 2.13 2.11 9.72
C MET A 10 1.46 0.86 10.27
N TRP A 11 0.91 0.98 11.48
CA TRP A 11 0.06 -0.04 12.07
C TRP A 11 -1.40 0.36 11.90
N PHE A 12 -2.17 -0.48 11.23
CA PHE A 12 -3.62 -0.33 11.18
C PHE A 12 -4.25 -1.22 12.25
N ILE A 13 -4.84 -0.57 13.26
CA ILE A 13 -5.54 -1.21 14.38
C ILE A 13 -7.07 -1.14 14.27
N SER A 14 -7.57 -0.44 13.26
CA SER A 14 -8.98 -0.33 12.92
C SER A 14 -9.14 -0.37 11.40
N PRO A 15 -10.33 -0.76 10.88
CA PRO A 15 -10.66 -0.57 9.46
C PRO A 15 -10.36 0.84 8.98
N ARG A 16 -10.05 0.97 7.68
CA ARG A 16 -9.61 2.24 7.08
C ARG A 16 -10.43 2.54 5.84
N GLU A 17 -10.99 3.75 5.84
CA GLU A 17 -11.65 4.33 4.68
C GLU A 17 -10.68 4.46 3.48
N PRO A 18 -11.20 4.51 2.24
CA PRO A 18 -10.37 4.61 1.04
C PRO A 18 -9.33 5.73 1.12
N ALA A 19 -8.06 5.37 1.10
CA ALA A 19 -6.94 6.32 1.11
C ALA A 19 -5.65 5.68 0.57
N PRO A 20 -4.67 6.49 0.12
CA PRO A 20 -4.86 7.87 -0.35
C PRO A 20 -5.75 7.91 -1.61
N PRO A 21 -6.16 9.10 -2.12
CA PRO A 21 -6.83 9.19 -3.42
C PRO A 21 -6.00 8.54 -4.54
N THR A 22 -6.67 8.15 -5.62
CA THR A 22 -5.99 7.60 -6.80
C THR A 22 -5.00 8.59 -7.39
N HIS A 23 -3.78 8.14 -7.66
CA HIS A 23 -2.70 8.97 -8.17
C HIS A 23 -1.68 8.17 -8.98
N THR A 24 -0.69 8.88 -9.51
CA THR A 24 0.50 8.36 -10.18
C THR A 24 1.71 9.13 -9.67
N HIS A 25 2.90 8.55 -9.82
CA HIS A 25 4.19 9.21 -9.61
C HIS A 25 5.18 8.77 -10.69
N ASP A 26 6.27 9.52 -10.86
CA ASP A 26 7.32 9.30 -11.88
C ASP A 26 8.47 8.38 -11.41
N PHE A 27 8.34 7.81 -10.20
CA PHE A 27 9.20 6.75 -9.68
C PHE A 27 8.50 5.40 -9.56
N ASP A 28 9.25 4.34 -9.25
CA ASP A 28 8.65 3.06 -8.86
C ASP A 28 8.37 3.02 -7.35
N GLU A 29 7.24 2.47 -6.94
CA GLU A 29 6.90 2.28 -5.52
C GLU A 29 6.76 0.79 -5.17
N PHE A 30 7.26 0.44 -3.99
CA PHE A 30 6.97 -0.83 -3.32
C PHE A 30 6.10 -0.55 -2.11
N LEU A 31 4.96 -1.20 -2.03
CA LEU A 31 4.08 -1.10 -0.87
C LEU A 31 3.45 -2.45 -0.55
N GLY A 32 2.92 -2.61 0.64
CA GLY A 32 2.31 -3.87 1.01
C GLY A 32 1.72 -3.90 2.40
N PHE A 33 1.20 -5.08 2.73
CA PHE A 33 0.54 -5.35 4.01
C PHE A 33 1.06 -6.66 4.58
N ILE A 34 1.33 -6.69 5.88
CA ILE A 34 1.85 -7.84 6.62
C ILE A 34 0.90 -8.14 7.79
N GLY A 35 0.46 -9.39 7.89
CA GLY A 35 -0.29 -9.89 9.03
C GLY A 35 0.58 -10.02 10.27
N THR A 36 -0.03 -9.87 11.45
CA THR A 36 0.69 -9.85 12.74
C THR A 36 0.61 -11.17 13.51
N ASP A 37 0.11 -12.24 12.89
CA ASP A 37 0.01 -13.57 13.49
C ASP A 37 1.29 -14.39 13.21
N PRO A 38 2.17 -14.60 14.21
CA PRO A 38 3.42 -15.33 14.01
C PRO A 38 3.22 -16.81 13.73
N ASP A 39 2.09 -17.40 14.15
CA ASP A 39 1.77 -18.81 13.92
C ASP A 39 1.20 -19.03 12.51
N ASN A 40 0.64 -17.98 11.90
CA ASN A 40 0.13 -18.00 10.52
C ASN A 40 0.51 -16.72 9.75
N PRO A 41 1.79 -16.53 9.39
CA PRO A 41 2.30 -15.28 8.80
C PRO A 41 1.75 -14.97 7.40
N SER A 42 1.15 -15.98 6.74
CA SER A 42 0.47 -15.78 5.46
C SER A 42 -0.91 -15.16 5.63
N ASP A 43 -1.61 -15.39 6.74
CA ASP A 43 -2.93 -14.80 6.98
C ASP A 43 -2.78 -13.32 7.32
N LEU A 44 -3.28 -12.45 6.43
CA LEU A 44 -3.20 -11.01 6.64
C LEU A 44 -3.94 -10.60 7.91
N GLY A 45 -5.00 -11.30 8.29
CA GLY A 45 -5.85 -10.87 9.40
C GLY A 45 -6.84 -9.77 9.03
N ALA A 46 -6.94 -9.42 7.75
CA ALA A 46 -7.84 -8.42 7.18
C ALA A 46 -8.18 -8.76 5.72
N THR A 47 -9.19 -8.10 5.18
CA THR A 47 -9.43 -8.01 3.74
C THR A 47 -8.96 -6.62 3.29
N VAL A 48 -7.93 -6.56 2.45
CA VAL A 48 -7.48 -5.30 1.86
C VAL A 48 -7.86 -5.27 0.39
N ARG A 49 -8.62 -4.27 -0.02
CA ARG A 49 -8.88 -4.00 -1.43
C ARG A 49 -7.92 -2.90 -1.88
N PHE A 50 -7.25 -3.08 -3.00
CA PHE A 50 -6.36 -2.06 -3.56
C PHE A 50 -6.66 -1.85 -5.03
N LEU A 51 -6.83 -0.59 -5.43
CA LEU A 51 -7.06 -0.24 -6.84
C LEU A 51 -5.72 -0.12 -7.56
N LEU A 52 -5.54 -0.91 -8.61
CA LEU A 52 -4.44 -0.82 -9.57
C LEU A 52 -5.05 -0.58 -10.95
N GLU A 53 -4.70 0.53 -11.58
CA GLU A 53 -5.31 1.06 -12.79
C GLU A 53 -6.84 1.22 -12.65
N GLU A 54 -7.61 0.27 -13.18
CA GLU A 54 -9.07 0.22 -13.13
C GLU A 54 -9.58 -1.04 -12.41
N GLU A 55 -8.67 -1.86 -11.89
CA GLU A 55 -8.98 -3.16 -11.30
C GLU A 55 -8.73 -3.17 -9.79
N TRP A 56 -9.75 -3.62 -9.04
CA TRP A 56 -9.61 -3.88 -7.62
C TRP A 56 -9.02 -5.26 -7.40
N ILE A 57 -7.82 -5.30 -6.83
CA ILE A 57 -7.25 -6.53 -6.28
C ILE A 57 -7.67 -6.70 -4.82
N VAL A 58 -7.84 -7.95 -4.40
CA VAL A 58 -8.21 -8.29 -3.02
C VAL A 58 -7.08 -9.10 -2.40
N LEU A 59 -6.54 -8.59 -1.30
CA LEU A 59 -5.52 -9.23 -0.49
C LEU A 59 -6.16 -9.78 0.78
N THR A 60 -6.04 -11.09 0.97
CA THR A 60 -6.37 -11.77 2.24
C THR A 60 -5.12 -12.38 2.87
N LYS A 61 -3.96 -12.19 2.22
CA LYS A 61 -2.65 -12.69 2.64
C LYS A 61 -1.64 -11.56 2.68
N SER A 62 -0.62 -11.70 3.52
CA SER A 62 0.53 -10.81 3.52
C SER A 62 1.13 -10.72 2.12
N ALA A 63 1.35 -9.50 1.62
CA ALA A 63 1.71 -9.27 0.23
C ALA A 63 2.58 -8.02 0.07
N LEU A 64 3.43 -8.04 -0.96
CA LEU A 64 4.15 -6.90 -1.49
C LEU A 64 3.66 -6.65 -2.91
N ILE A 65 3.38 -5.40 -3.20
CA ILE A 65 2.92 -4.89 -4.49
C ILE A 65 4.02 -3.98 -5.02
N TYR A 66 4.40 -4.22 -6.27
CA TYR A 66 5.27 -3.34 -7.02
C TYR A 66 4.43 -2.52 -7.97
N VAL A 67 4.57 -1.20 -7.88
CA VAL A 67 3.87 -0.22 -8.71
C VAL A 67 4.93 0.48 -9.57
N PRO A 68 4.99 0.18 -10.88
CA PRO A 68 5.89 0.87 -11.80
C PRO A 68 5.58 2.36 -11.93
N ALA A 69 6.60 3.16 -12.26
CA ALA A 69 6.45 4.56 -12.60
C ALA A 69 5.36 4.80 -13.65
N GLY A 70 4.50 5.78 -13.40
CA GLY A 70 3.36 6.13 -14.24
C GLY A 70 2.13 5.23 -14.11
N MET A 71 2.18 4.13 -13.35
CA MET A 71 1.02 3.28 -13.09
C MET A 71 0.05 3.97 -12.14
N LYS A 72 -1.22 4.04 -12.53
CA LYS A 72 -2.29 4.60 -11.69
C LYS A 72 -2.62 3.58 -10.60
N HIS A 73 -2.67 4.04 -9.35
CA HIS A 73 -2.93 3.16 -8.21
C HIS A 73 -3.58 3.93 -7.06
N SER A 74 -3.93 3.22 -5.99
CA SER A 74 -4.72 3.73 -4.85
C SER A 74 -6.16 4.12 -5.25
N PRO A 75 -7.11 4.14 -4.31
CA PRO A 75 -6.97 3.91 -2.86
C PRO A 75 -6.79 2.43 -2.47
N PHE A 76 -6.35 2.20 -1.23
CA PHE A 76 -6.65 0.95 -0.53
C PHE A 76 -7.79 1.13 0.46
N VAL A 77 -8.50 0.04 0.74
CA VAL A 77 -9.55 -0.06 1.76
C VAL A 77 -9.22 -1.24 2.65
N ILE A 78 -9.29 -1.06 3.97
CA ILE A 78 -9.08 -2.13 4.95
C ILE A 78 -10.43 -2.49 5.56
N GLU A 79 -10.89 -3.71 5.28
CA GLU A 79 -12.16 -4.29 5.71
C GLU A 79 -11.89 -5.57 6.54
N ASP A 80 -12.89 -6.02 7.29
CA ASP A 80 -12.83 -7.27 8.08
C ASP A 80 -11.55 -7.42 8.93
N LEU A 81 -11.08 -6.33 9.53
CA LEU A 81 -9.85 -6.31 10.33
C LEU A 81 -10.05 -7.11 11.64
N ARG A 82 -9.49 -8.31 11.70
CA ARG A 82 -9.55 -9.22 12.85
C ARG A 82 -8.41 -9.01 13.85
N ARG A 83 -7.28 -8.47 13.39
CA ARG A 83 -6.07 -8.17 14.17
C ARG A 83 -5.31 -7.01 13.51
N PRO A 84 -4.42 -6.29 14.23
CA PRO A 84 -3.61 -5.26 13.60
C PRO A 84 -2.84 -5.77 12.40
N ILE A 85 -2.66 -4.94 11.38
CA ILE A 85 -1.79 -5.25 10.23
C ILE A 85 -0.76 -4.14 10.06
N ILE A 86 0.38 -4.49 9.49
CA ILE A 86 1.44 -3.55 9.18
C ILE A 86 1.33 -3.20 7.71
N HIS A 87 1.17 -1.92 7.39
CA HIS A 87 1.39 -1.39 6.05
C HIS A 87 2.80 -0.82 5.96
N PHE A 88 3.43 -0.98 4.81
CA PHE A 88 4.68 -0.34 4.49
C PHE A 88 4.62 0.19 3.06
N SER A 89 5.29 1.30 2.80
CA SER A 89 5.49 1.82 1.44
C SER A 89 6.87 2.48 1.34
N GLY A 90 7.42 2.51 0.14
CA GLY A 90 8.71 3.11 -0.13
C GLY A 90 9.03 3.16 -1.61
N GLY A 91 9.79 4.19 -1.98
CA GLY A 91 10.24 4.43 -3.34
C GLY A 91 11.56 5.20 -3.36
N PRO A 92 12.23 5.27 -4.51
CA PRO A 92 13.36 6.16 -4.69
C PRO A 92 12.85 7.61 -4.62
N ASN A 93 13.62 8.48 -3.97
CA ASN A 93 13.22 9.89 -3.83
C ASN A 93 13.57 10.64 -5.13
N VAL A 94 12.59 10.73 -6.02
CA VAL A 94 12.48 11.74 -7.07
C VAL A 94 11.29 12.62 -6.68
N GLU A 95 11.38 13.94 -6.88
CA GLU A 95 10.43 14.93 -6.34
C GLU A 95 8.97 14.46 -6.39
N TYR A 96 8.29 14.41 -5.22
CA TYR A 96 6.84 14.21 -5.14
C TYR A 96 6.13 15.36 -5.87
N THR A 97 5.80 15.15 -7.15
CA THR A 97 4.99 16.06 -7.95
C THR A 97 3.58 15.50 -8.09
N SER A 98 2.74 15.70 -7.07
CA SER A 98 1.30 15.49 -7.26
C SER A 98 0.74 16.61 -8.14
N THR A 99 0.63 16.39 -9.46
CA THR A 99 -0.17 17.27 -10.31
C THR A 99 -1.62 16.80 -10.31
N SER A 100 -2.46 17.51 -9.57
CA SER A 100 -3.91 17.45 -9.75
C SER A 100 -4.27 18.28 -10.98
N SER A 101 -4.80 17.62 -12.01
CA SER A 101 -5.47 18.27 -13.16
C SER A 101 -6.85 18.80 -12.78
#